data_AF-A0A6I3N0I1-F1
#
_entry.id   AF-A0A6I3N0I1-F1
#
_cell.length_a   1.000
_cell.length_b   1.000
_cell.length_c   1.000
_cell.angle_alpha   90.00
_cell.angle_beta   90.00
_cell.angle_gamma   90.00
#
_symmetry.space_group_name_H-M   'P 1'
#
loop_
_entity.id
_entity.type
_entity.pdbx_description
1 polymer ?
#
loop_
_entity_poly.entity_id
_entity_poly.type
_entity_poly.pdbx_seq_one_letter_code
_entity_poly.pdbx_strand_id
1 'polypeptide(L)'
;MKKIVLVLAIMVACVASSQAINRVESGVIKTINNETVFGRLSAYLNVSDDQAADLKNVIEKTQIQLERAEKAGDQVAYAKALHYNFAGAANVLSASQYAKYRLIVRTTIKNRYQDQLPL
;
A
#
# COMPACT_ATOMS: atom_id res chain seq x y z
N MET A 1 24.25 5.02 -31.44
CA MET A 1 23.01 5.76 -31.14
C MET A 1 21.82 4.85 -30.80
N LYS A 2 21.42 3.89 -31.68
CA LYS A 2 20.28 2.98 -31.41
C LYS A 2 20.33 2.24 -30.05
N LYS A 3 21.52 1.77 -29.63
CA LYS A 3 21.71 1.07 -28.35
C LYS A 3 21.54 1.99 -27.13
N ILE A 4 21.96 3.26 -27.21
CA ILE A 4 21.85 4.24 -26.12
C ILE A 4 20.39 4.67 -25.94
N VAL A 5 19.66 4.89 -27.05
CA VAL A 5 18.23 5.20 -27.03
C VAL A 5 17.41 4.06 -26.43
N LEU A 6 17.77 2.80 -26.74
CA LEU A 6 17.10 1.63 -26.15
C LEU A 6 17.33 1.52 -24.64
N VAL A 7 18.56 1.75 -24.16
CA VAL A 7 18.88 1.74 -22.72
C VAL A 7 18.13 2.85 -21.97
N LEU A 8 18.07 4.05 -22.53
CA LEU A 8 17.29 5.16 -21.96
C LEU A 8 15.78 4.85 -21.93
N ALA A 9 15.24 4.27 -23.01
CA ALA A 9 13.83 3.89 -23.06
C ALA A 9 13.48 2.82 -22.00
N ILE A 10 14.36 1.84 -21.78
CA ILE A 10 14.17 0.82 -20.73
C ILE A 10 14.21 1.45 -19.33
N MET A 11 15.16 2.35 -19.05
CA MET A 11 15.20 3.04 -17.75
C MET A 11 13.95 3.89 -17.51
N VAL A 12 13.52 4.66 -18.52
CA VAL A 12 12.30 5.48 -18.43
C VAL A 12 11.07 4.60 -18.23
N ALA A 13 10.98 3.46 -18.93
CA ALA A 13 9.88 2.50 -18.75
C ALA A 13 9.88 1.88 -17.34
N CYS A 14 11.04 1.53 -16.78
CA CYS A 14 11.15 1.01 -15.42
C CYS A 14 10.77 2.04 -14.34
N VAL A 15 11.10 3.32 -14.56
CA VAL A 15 10.72 4.41 -13.63
C VAL A 15 9.25 4.78 -13.78
N ALA A 16 8.69 4.70 -14.98
CA ALA A 16 7.26 4.93 -15.22
C ALA A 16 6.40 3.81 -14.62
N SER A 17 6.83 2.55 -14.74
CA SER A 17 6.11 1.40 -14.18
C SER A 17 6.14 1.40 -12.65
N SER A 18 7.25 1.76 -12.01
CA SER A 18 7.32 1.89 -10.54
C SER A 18 6.41 3.00 -10.01
N GLN A 19 6.27 4.12 -10.73
CA GLN A 19 5.34 5.19 -10.33
C GLN A 19 3.87 4.78 -10.45
N ALA A 20 3.50 4.00 -11.46
CA ALA A 20 2.14 3.46 -11.56
C ALA A 20 1.84 2.48 -10.42
N ILE A 21 2.82 1.63 -10.07
CA ILE A 21 2.77 0.70 -8.93
C ILE A 21 2.53 1.43 -7.61
N ASN A 22 3.34 2.45 -7.32
CA ASN A 22 3.20 3.22 -6.09
C ASN A 22 1.82 3.90 -5.98
N ARG A 23 1.26 4.41 -7.08
CA ARG A 23 -0.09 5.02 -7.04
C ARG A 23 -1.18 4.02 -6.66
N VAL A 24 -1.08 2.77 -7.10
CA VAL A 24 -2.04 1.71 -6.76
C VAL A 24 -2.01 1.43 -5.27
N GLU A 25 -0.82 1.15 -4.75
CA GLU A 25 -0.63 0.77 -3.35
C GLU A 25 -1.01 1.90 -2.39
N SER A 26 -0.63 3.14 -2.70
CA SER A 26 -1.06 4.34 -1.97
C SER A 26 -2.56 4.55 -2.02
N GLY A 27 -3.17 4.33 -3.20
CA GLY A 27 -4.62 4.41 -3.37
C GLY A 27 -5.36 3.40 -2.50
N VAL A 28 -4.84 2.19 -2.35
CA VAL A 28 -5.42 1.17 -1.47
C VAL A 28 -5.30 1.59 0.00
N ILE A 29 -4.12 2.01 0.46
CA ILE A 29 -3.94 2.47 1.84
C ILE A 29 -4.84 3.65 2.16
N LYS A 30 -4.93 4.64 1.26
CA LYS A 30 -5.85 5.78 1.40
C LYS A 30 -7.31 5.35 1.46
N THR A 31 -7.71 4.36 0.65
CA THR A 31 -9.07 3.80 0.69
C THR A 31 -9.36 3.13 2.03
N ILE A 32 -8.42 2.32 2.53
CA ILE A 32 -8.55 1.65 3.83
C ILE A 32 -8.60 2.66 4.97
N ASN A 33 -7.84 3.75 4.88
CA ASN A 33 -7.80 4.79 5.91
C ASN A 33 -9.07 5.66 5.96
N ASN A 34 -9.99 5.54 5.00
CA ASN A 34 -11.29 6.20 5.11
C ASN A 34 -12.09 5.60 6.27
N GLU A 35 -12.67 6.44 7.15
CA GLU A 35 -13.37 6.00 8.37
C GLU A 35 -14.42 4.90 8.13
N THR A 36 -15.23 5.04 7.08
CA THR A 36 -16.28 4.04 6.78
C THR A 36 -15.68 2.71 6.36
N VAL A 37 -14.63 2.75 5.53
CA VAL A 37 -13.94 1.53 5.07
C VAL A 37 -13.18 0.90 6.22
N PHE A 38 -12.50 1.70 7.03
CA PHE A 38 -11.79 1.24 8.22
C PHE A 38 -12.72 0.57 9.22
N GLY A 39 -13.88 1.17 9.52
CA GLY A 39 -14.88 0.57 10.40
C GLY A 39 -15.36 -0.79 9.91
N ARG A 40 -15.59 -0.94 8.60
CA ARG A 40 -15.94 -2.23 7.99
C ARG A 40 -14.80 -3.25 8.05
N LEU A 41 -13.57 -2.80 7.82
CA LEU A 41 -12.37 -3.64 7.94
C LEU A 41 -12.22 -4.13 9.39
N SER A 42 -12.30 -3.24 10.37
CA SER A 42 -12.22 -3.57 11.80
C SER A 42 -13.29 -4.58 12.20
N ALA A 43 -14.53 -4.39 11.76
CA ALA A 43 -15.62 -5.34 12.00
C ALA A 43 -15.33 -6.72 11.35
N TYR A 44 -14.86 -6.76 10.11
CA TYR A 44 -14.50 -8.00 9.42
C TYR A 44 -13.32 -8.75 10.10
N LEU A 45 -12.34 -7.99 10.57
CA LEU A 45 -11.21 -8.54 11.31
C LEU A 45 -11.62 -8.98 12.72
N ASN A 46 -12.74 -8.48 13.25
CA ASN A 46 -13.17 -8.69 14.63
C ASN A 46 -12.07 -8.27 15.62
N VAL A 47 -11.59 -7.04 15.49
CA VAL A 47 -10.60 -6.43 16.39
C VAL A 47 -11.29 -5.78 17.58
N SER A 48 -10.62 -5.74 18.74
CA SER A 48 -11.08 -4.91 19.87
C SER A 48 -10.94 -3.42 19.54
N ASP A 49 -11.56 -2.57 20.35
CA ASP A 49 -11.46 -1.11 20.21
C ASP A 49 -9.99 -0.63 20.29
N ASP A 50 -9.20 -1.18 21.23
CA ASP A 50 -7.78 -0.88 21.36
C ASP A 50 -6.99 -1.29 20.12
N GLN A 51 -7.22 -2.52 19.62
CA GLN A 51 -6.58 -3.00 18.39
C GLN A 51 -7.00 -2.15 17.18
N ALA A 52 -8.25 -1.69 17.13
CA ALA A 52 -8.73 -0.81 16.07
C ALA A 52 -8.03 0.55 16.12
N ALA A 53 -7.89 1.16 17.29
CA ALA A 53 -7.18 2.43 17.45
C ALA A 53 -5.70 2.30 17.05
N ASP A 54 -5.02 1.23 17.48
CA ASP A 54 -3.63 0.99 17.13
C ASP A 54 -3.44 0.68 15.64
N LEU A 55 -4.32 -0.13 15.05
CA LEU A 55 -4.28 -0.43 13.63
C LEU A 55 -4.54 0.83 12.79
N LYS A 56 -5.46 1.69 13.22
CA LYS A 56 -5.71 2.99 12.59
C LYS A 56 -4.46 3.87 12.60
N ASN A 57 -3.80 3.97 13.74
CA ASN A 57 -2.54 4.70 13.88
C ASN A 57 -1.45 4.18 12.91
N VAL A 58 -1.34 2.86 12.73
CA VAL A 58 -0.40 2.26 11.76
C VAL A 58 -0.75 2.66 10.33
N ILE A 59 -2.03 2.60 9.95
CA ILE A 59 -2.50 2.92 8.60
C ILE A 59 -2.33 4.41 8.29
N GLU A 60 -2.65 5.30 9.23
CA GLU A 60 -2.45 6.75 9.07
C GLU A 60 -0.97 7.11 8.90
N LYS A 61 -0.10 6.56 9.76
CA LYS A 61 1.36 6.76 9.64
C LYS A 61 1.88 6.24 8.31
N THR A 62 1.38 5.08 7.87
CA THR A 62 1.71 4.52 6.55
C THR A 62 1.32 5.49 5.45
N GLN A 63 0.08 6.00 5.44
CA GLN A 63 -0.37 6.94 4.42
C GLN A 63 0.52 8.19 4.37
N ILE A 64 0.84 8.79 5.51
CA ILE A 64 1.73 9.97 5.59
C ILE A 64 3.11 9.66 5.01
N GLN A 65 3.67 8.48 5.32
CA GLN A 65 4.98 8.08 4.82
C GLN A 65 4.96 7.82 3.30
N LEU A 66 3.90 7.19 2.78
CA LEU A 66 3.72 6.97 1.34
C LEU A 66 3.60 8.30 0.59
N GLU A 67 2.76 9.22 1.07
CA GLU A 67 2.59 10.54 0.45
C GLU A 67 3.90 11.34 0.42
N ARG A 68 4.73 11.24 1.47
CA ARG A 68 6.06 11.87 1.52
C ARG A 68 7.01 11.23 0.51
N ALA A 69 7.05 9.90 0.46
CA ALA A 69 7.90 9.15 -0.44
C ALA A 69 7.53 9.41 -1.92
N GLU A 70 6.24 9.45 -2.25
CA GLU A 70 5.75 9.79 -3.58
C GLU A 70 6.15 11.20 -4.01
N LYS A 71 5.95 12.20 -3.15
CA LYS A 71 6.35 13.59 -3.42
C LYS A 71 7.86 13.72 -3.66
N ALA A 72 8.67 12.91 -2.98
CA ALA A 72 10.12 12.89 -3.12
C ALA A 72 10.62 12.00 -4.28
N GLY A 73 9.76 11.18 -4.89
CA GLY A 73 10.17 10.14 -5.83
C GLY A 73 11.05 9.04 -5.19
N ASP A 74 11.03 8.91 -3.86
CA ASP A 74 11.90 8.01 -3.10
C ASP A 74 11.28 6.61 -2.99
N GLN A 75 11.69 5.74 -3.90
CA GLN A 75 11.24 4.34 -3.97
C GLN A 75 11.63 3.52 -2.73
N VAL A 76 12.74 3.87 -2.07
CA VAL A 76 13.20 3.16 -0.88
C VAL A 76 12.34 3.53 0.32
N ALA A 77 12.05 4.82 0.50
CA ALA A 77 11.12 5.29 1.53
C ALA A 77 9.71 4.73 1.30
N TYR A 78 9.29 4.63 0.02
CA TYR A 78 8.01 4.04 -0.36
C TYR A 78 7.89 2.58 0.09
N ALA A 79 8.87 1.75 -0.27
CA ALA A 79 8.91 0.35 0.14
C ALA A 79 8.96 0.18 1.67
N LYS A 80 9.70 1.06 2.38
CA LYS A 80 9.76 1.08 3.84
C LYS A 80 8.40 1.40 4.48
N ALA A 81 7.63 2.32 3.90
CA ALA A 81 6.31 2.66 4.39
C ALA A 81 5.33 1.48 4.27
N LEU A 82 5.33 0.78 3.14
CA LEU A 82 4.54 -0.45 2.98
C LEU A 82 4.98 -1.56 3.93
N HIS A 83 6.29 -1.71 4.15
CA HIS A 83 6.80 -2.66 5.14
C HIS A 83 6.35 -2.31 6.55
N TYR A 84 6.43 -1.02 6.93
CA TYR A 84 5.94 -0.51 8.21
C TYR A 84 4.46 -0.86 8.42
N ASN A 85 3.62 -0.71 7.39
CA ASN A 85 2.21 -1.08 7.46
C ASN A 85 2.00 -2.56 7.83
N PHE A 86 2.62 -3.47 7.08
CA PHE A 86 2.45 -4.90 7.32
C PHE A 86 3.07 -5.35 8.65
N ALA A 87 4.24 -4.82 9.02
CA ALA A 87 4.89 -5.13 10.29
C ALA A 87 4.11 -4.56 11.48
N GLY A 88 3.63 -3.31 11.37
CA GLY A 88 2.80 -2.66 12.38
C GLY A 88 1.49 -3.41 12.60
N ALA A 89 0.79 -3.77 11.51
CA ALA A 89 -0.42 -4.57 11.59
C ALA A 89 -0.17 -5.95 12.24
N ALA A 90 0.97 -6.59 11.95
CA ALA A 90 1.33 -7.87 12.58
C ALA A 90 1.60 -7.76 14.09
N ASN A 91 2.04 -6.60 14.57
CA ASN A 91 2.28 -6.35 16.00
C ASN A 91 0.99 -6.03 16.78
N VAL A 92 -0.02 -5.49 16.10
CA VAL A 92 -1.31 -5.10 16.70
C VAL A 92 -2.31 -6.27 16.67
N LEU A 93 -2.33 -7.02 15.58
CA LEU A 93 -3.31 -8.05 15.30
C LEU A 93 -2.81 -9.42 15.76
N SER A 94 -3.73 -10.27 16.23
CA SER A 94 -3.45 -11.70 16.37
C SER A 94 -3.12 -12.32 15.02
N ALA A 95 -2.48 -13.49 15.02
CA ALA A 95 -2.05 -14.16 13.78
C ALA A 95 -3.22 -14.39 12.78
N SER A 96 -4.41 -14.74 13.27
CA SER A 96 -5.59 -14.98 12.43
C SER A 96 -6.16 -13.68 11.85
N GLN A 97 -6.22 -12.61 12.66
CA GLN A 97 -6.61 -11.27 12.22
C GLN A 97 -5.62 -10.71 11.20
N TYR A 98 -4.32 -10.86 11.44
CA TYR A 98 -3.27 -10.41 10.52
C TYR A 98 -3.33 -11.15 9.18
N ALA A 99 -3.58 -12.45 9.18
CA ALA A 99 -3.74 -13.23 7.95
C ALA A 99 -4.90 -12.68 7.08
N LYS A 100 -6.05 -12.39 7.70
CA LYS A 100 -7.20 -11.75 7.04
C LYS A 100 -6.86 -10.36 6.50
N TYR A 101 -6.21 -9.52 7.32
CA TYR A 101 -5.78 -8.19 6.93
C TYR A 101 -4.86 -8.24 5.70
N ARG A 102 -3.81 -9.06 5.77
CA ARG A 102 -2.84 -9.24 4.69
C ARG A 102 -3.50 -9.73 3.40
N LEU A 103 -4.45 -10.66 3.50
CA LEU A 103 -5.20 -11.17 2.36
C LEU A 103 -6.03 -10.07 1.69
N ILE A 104 -6.79 -9.28 2.46
CA ILE A 104 -7.62 -8.20 1.92
C ILE A 104 -6.75 -7.14 1.26
N VAL A 105 -5.71 -6.66 1.93
CA VAL A 105 -4.83 -5.61 1.39
C VAL A 105 -4.20 -6.07 0.08
N ARG A 106 -3.59 -7.26 0.05
CA ARG A 106 -2.94 -7.79 -1.16
C ARG A 106 -3.92 -8.07 -2.29
N THR A 107 -5.09 -8.62 -1.98
CA THR A 107 -6.13 -8.86 -2.99
C THR A 107 -6.65 -7.56 -3.57
N THR A 108 -6.85 -6.54 -2.74
CA THR A 108 -7.30 -5.21 -3.19
C THR A 108 -6.26 -4.56 -4.10
N ILE A 109 -4.97 -4.62 -3.71
CA ILE A 109 -3.86 -4.15 -4.54
C ILE A 109 -3.85 -4.89 -5.89
N LYS A 110 -3.92 -6.22 -5.87
CA LYS A 110 -3.94 -7.05 -7.08
C LYS A 110 -5.11 -6.69 -8.02
N ASN A 111 -6.32 -6.54 -7.48
CA ASN A 111 -7.49 -6.20 -8.29
C ASN A 111 -7.36 -4.80 -8.90
N ARG A 112 -6.86 -3.82 -8.13
CA ARG A 112 -6.60 -2.47 -8.64
C ARG A 112 -5.55 -2.45 -9.76
N TYR A 113 -4.55 -3.33 -9.71
CA TYR A 113 -3.62 -3.51 -10.83
C TYR A 113 -4.31 -4.03 -12.09
N GLN A 114 -5.23 -4.98 -11.94
CA GLN A 114 -6.00 -5.53 -13.06
C GLN A 114 -6.93 -4.49 -13.68
N ASP A 115 -7.57 -3.65 -12.86
CA ASP A 115 -8.45 -2.56 -13.31
C ASP A 115 -7.72 -1.46 -14.10
N GLN A 116 -6.39 -1.36 -13.94
CA GLN A 116 -5.56 -0.34 -14.62
C GLN A 116 -4.94 -0.83 -15.93
N LEU A 117 -5.14 -2.09 -16.31
CA LEU A 117 -4.73 -2.59 -17.62
C LEU A 117 -5.78 -2.16 -18.68
N PRO A 118 -5.37 -1.59 -19.82
CA PRO A 118 -6.30 -1.38 -20.93
C PRO A 118 -6.83 -2.74 -21.41
N LEU A 119 -8.13 -2.80 -21.71
CA LEU A 119 -8.79 -3.93 -22.38
C LEU A 119 -8.08 -4.28 -23.71
#